data_AF-A0AAW6FQ29-F1
#
_entry.id   AF-A0AAW6FQ29-F1
#
_cell.length_a   1.000
_cell.length_b   1.000
_cell.length_c   1.000
_cell.angle_alpha   90.00
_cell.angle_beta   90.00
_cell.angle_gamma   90.00
#
_symmetry.space_group_name_H-M   'P 1'
#
loop_
_entity.id
_entity.type
_entity.pdbx_description
1 polymer ?
#
loop_
_entity_poly.entity_id
_entity_poly.type
_entity_poly.pdbx_seq_one_letter_code
_entity_poly.pdbx_strand_id
1 'polypeptide(L)'
;MHYSEKIICTRPGKRPSETSVARNAIIERITHEYSMLKGVRVKDRKWYFIFRARYGKRSLCAKAYSLERLITYIELDIQRKVFAQA
;
A
#
# COMPACT_ATOMS: atom_id res chain seq x y z
N MET A 1 -24.89 21.68 11.67
CA MET A 1 -23.83 22.00 10.70
C MET A 1 -23.04 20.74 10.43
N HIS A 2 -23.14 20.19 9.22
CA HIS A 2 -22.42 18.99 8.79
C HIS A 2 -20.94 19.37 8.60
N TYR A 3 -20.08 19.00 9.55
CA TYR A 3 -18.65 19.07 9.35
C TYR A 3 -18.26 17.95 8.39
N SER A 4 -18.13 18.31 7.11
CA SER A 4 -17.33 17.54 6.16
C SER A 4 -15.90 17.52 6.69
N GLU A 5 -15.54 16.45 7.42
CA GLU A 5 -14.17 16.18 7.82
C GLU A 5 -13.35 16.00 6.55
N LYS A 6 -12.71 17.12 6.16
CA LYS A 6 -11.70 17.17 5.13
C LYS A 6 -10.72 16.05 5.42
N ILE A 7 -10.57 15.13 4.47
CA ILE A 7 -9.51 14.13 4.43
C ILE A 7 -8.20 14.87 4.70
N ILE A 8 -7.72 14.83 5.95
CA ILE A 8 -6.50 15.51 6.34
C ILE A 8 -5.38 14.75 5.65
N CYS A 9 -4.94 15.31 4.52
CA CYS A 9 -3.68 14.96 3.91
C CYS A 9 -2.60 15.14 4.99
N THR A 10 -1.98 14.02 5.34
CA THR A 10 -1.06 13.86 6.47
C THR A 10 0.02 14.95 6.61
N ARG A 11 0.42 15.16 7.88
CA ARG A 11 1.68 15.74 8.45
C ARG A 11 1.49 17.14 9.07
N PRO A 12 1.74 17.33 10.39
CA PRO A 12 3.06 17.16 11.01
C PRO A 12 3.04 16.37 12.35
N GLY A 13 4.08 15.57 12.65
CA GLY A 13 4.26 14.94 13.97
C GLY A 13 4.27 13.41 14.03
N LYS A 14 4.19 12.69 12.91
CA LYS A 14 4.32 11.22 12.95
C LYS A 14 5.76 10.81 13.26
N ARG A 15 5.93 10.08 14.37
CA ARG A 15 7.20 9.44 14.73
C ARG A 15 7.62 8.52 13.57
N PRO A 16 8.87 8.63 13.07
CA PRO A 16 9.36 7.79 11.97
C PRO A 16 9.17 6.28 12.23
N SER A 17 9.27 5.88 13.50
CA SER A 17 9.16 4.50 13.97
C SER A 17 7.79 3.87 13.73
N GLU A 18 6.70 4.56 14.07
CA GLU A 18 5.32 4.06 13.91
C GLU A 18 4.96 3.83 12.43
N THR A 19 5.47 4.72 11.56
CA THR A 19 5.24 4.57 10.11
C THR A 19 6.09 3.44 9.53
N SER A 20 7.31 3.19 10.05
CA SER A 20 8.10 2.03 9.63
C SER A 20 7.51 0.69 10.04
N VAL A 21 7.01 0.56 11.27
CA VAL A 21 6.40 -0.69 11.76
C VAL A 21 5.15 -1.03 10.96
N ALA A 22 4.25 -0.07 10.75
CA ALA A 22 3.04 -0.28 9.96
C ALA A 22 3.34 -0.66 8.50
N ARG A 23 4.38 -0.07 7.89
CA ARG A 23 4.82 -0.45 6.53
C ARG A 23 5.37 -1.87 6.49
N ASN A 24 6.18 -2.27 7.47
CA ASN A 24 6.74 -3.61 7.52
C ASN A 24 5.63 -4.66 7.72
N ALA A 25 4.67 -4.40 8.60
CA ALA A 25 3.50 -5.26 8.78
C ALA A 25 2.70 -5.45 7.48
N ILE A 26 2.52 -4.39 6.67
CA ILE A 26 1.87 -4.50 5.35
C ILE A 26 2.70 -5.36 4.39
N ILE A 27 4.02 -5.21 4.37
CA ILE A 27 4.91 -6.01 3.52
C ILE A 27 4.84 -7.50 3.92
N GLU A 28 4.93 -7.79 5.21
CA GLU A 28 4.84 -9.15 5.75
C GLU A 28 3.49 -9.79 5.43
N ARG A 29 2.38 -9.08 5.70
CA ARG A 29 1.03 -9.56 5.39
C ARG A 29 0.88 -9.90 3.91
N ILE A 30 1.26 -8.99 3.02
CA ILE A 30 1.13 -9.21 1.56
C ILE A 30 2.05 -10.35 1.08
N THR A 31 3.25 -10.47 1.65
CA THR A 31 4.19 -11.55 1.28
C THR A 31 3.66 -12.91 1.75
N HIS A 32 3.01 -12.95 2.92
CA HIS A 32 2.40 -14.16 3.47
C HIS A 32 1.13 -14.57 2.72
N GLU A 33 0.20 -13.64 2.50
CA GLU A 33 -1.07 -13.90 1.78
C GLU A 33 -0.85 -14.20 0.30
N TYR A 34 0.13 -13.56 -0.33
CA TYR A 34 0.41 -13.66 -1.76
C TYR A 34 1.86 -14.07 -2.02
N SER A 35 2.20 -15.30 -1.63
CA SER A 35 3.54 -15.88 -1.77
C SER A 35 4.08 -15.90 -3.21
N MET A 36 3.21 -15.80 -4.22
CA MET A 36 3.58 -15.68 -5.63
C MET A 36 4.19 -14.32 -6.01
N LEU A 37 4.05 -13.29 -5.15
CA LEU A 37 4.59 -11.97 -5.42
C LEU A 37 6.08 -11.89 -5.06
N LYS A 38 6.88 -11.37 -5.99
CA LYS A 38 8.32 -11.15 -5.79
C LYS A 38 8.64 -9.66 -5.62
N GLY A 39 9.61 -9.37 -4.76
CA GLY A 39 10.13 -8.01 -4.57
C GLY A 39 9.11 -7.04 -3.98
N VAL A 40 8.28 -7.51 -3.04
CA VAL A 40 7.28 -6.72 -2.34
C VAL A 40 7.96 -5.61 -1.54
N ARG A 41 7.57 -4.36 -1.79
CA ARG A 41 8.12 -3.20 -1.09
C ARG A 41 7.12 -2.06 -1.00
N VAL A 42 7.08 -1.41 0.16
CA VAL A 42 6.36 -0.16 0.38
C VAL A 42 7.36 0.96 0.60
N LYS A 43 7.35 1.96 -0.28
CA LYS A 43 8.15 3.18 -0.17
C LYS A 43 7.30 4.30 0.38
N ASP A 44 7.79 4.92 1.44
CA ASP A 44 7.25 6.16 1.97
C ASP A 44 7.91 7.34 1.26
N ARG A 45 7.09 8.21 0.67
CA ARG A 45 7.50 9.49 0.09
C ARG A 45 6.92 10.62 0.95
N LYS A 46 7.43 11.84 0.74
CA LYS A 46 7.06 13.01 1.56
C LYS A 46 5.55 13.25 1.73
N TRP A 47 4.70 12.76 0.82
CA TRP A 47 3.25 12.99 0.86
C TRP A 47 2.41 11.75 0.58
N TYR A 48 3.03 10.63 0.19
CA TYR A 48 2.30 9.46 -0.27
C TYR A 48 3.15 8.19 -0.11
N PHE A 49 2.47 7.06 -0.13
CA PHE A 49 3.07 5.74 -0.13
C PHE A 49 2.99 5.12 -1.52
N ILE A 50 4.03 4.38 -1.90
CA ILE A 50 4.05 3.57 -3.11
C ILE A 50 4.29 2.12 -2.72
N PHE A 51 3.39 1.24 -3.13
CA PHE A 51 3.62 -0.20 -3.16
C PHE A 51 4.17 -0.62 -4.52
N ARG A 52 5.15 -1.54 -4.52
CA ARG A 52 5.60 -2.22 -5.74
C ARG A 52 5.80 -3.70 -5.45
N ALA A 53 5.34 -4.53 -6.37
CA ALA A 53 5.64 -5.96 -6.40
C ALA A 53 5.69 -6.46 -7.86
N ARG A 54 6.15 -7.69 -8.05
CA ARG A 54 6.12 -8.37 -9.35
C ARG A 54 5.37 -9.68 -9.24
N TYR A 55 4.59 -9.98 -10.26
CA TYR A 55 3.94 -11.27 -10.45
C TYR A 55 4.34 -11.81 -11.83
N GLY A 56 5.30 -12.73 -11.87
CA GLY A 56 5.93 -13.17 -13.12
C GLY A 56 6.50 -11.98 -13.92
N LYS A 57 5.96 -11.75 -15.12
CA LYS A 57 6.33 -10.61 -15.99
C LYS A 57 5.56 -9.32 -15.67
N ARG A 58 4.51 -9.39 -14.84
CA ARG A 58 3.63 -8.25 -14.52
C ARG A 58 4.19 -7.44 -13.35
N SER A 59 4.01 -6.12 -13.42
CA SER A 59 4.33 -5.22 -12.33
C SER A 59 3.07 -4.77 -11.61
N LEU A 60 3.07 -4.92 -10.29
CA LEU A 60 2.04 -4.42 -9.40
C LEU A 60 2.52 -3.10 -8.80
N CYS A 61 1.66 -2.10 -8.83
CA CYS A 61 1.99 -0.77 -8.35
C CYS A 61 0.74 -0.07 -7.84
N ALA A 62 0.77 0.35 -6.58
CA ALA A 62 -0.29 1.16 -5.98
C ALA A 62 0.31 2.41 -5.35
N LYS A 63 -0.39 3.54 -5.46
CA LYS A 63 -0.01 4.82 -4.85
C LYS A 63 -1.18 5.35 -4.04
N ALA A 64 -0.95 5.71 -2.79
CA ALA A 64 -1.98 6.27 -1.92
C ALA A 64 -1.41 7.31 -0.95
N TYR A 65 -2.26 8.23 -0.49
CA TYR A 65 -1.90 9.30 0.45
C TYR A 65 -2.08 8.88 1.93
N SER A 66 -2.58 7.66 2.18
CA SER A 66 -2.68 7.01 3.49
C SER A 66 -2.36 5.51 3.35
N LEU A 67 -1.94 4.86 4.44
CA LEU A 67 -1.65 3.42 4.44
C LEU A 67 -2.91 2.58 4.27
N GLU A 68 -4.04 2.97 4.89
CA GLU A 68 -5.33 2.28 4.72
C GLU A 68 -5.75 2.24 3.25
N ARG A 69 -5.72 3.38 2.56
CA ARG A 69 -6.02 3.44 1.13
C ARG A 69 -4.99 2.67 0.30
N LEU A 70 -3.74 2.59 0.76
CA LEU A 70 -2.72 1.80 0.08
C LEU A 70 -3.09 0.32 0.09
N ILE A 71 -3.53 -0.23 1.22
CA ILE A 71 -3.94 -1.63 1.35
C ILE A 71 -5.07 -1.94 0.37
N THR A 72 -6.14 -1.13 0.35
CA THR A 72 -7.25 -1.31 -0.59
C THR A 72 -6.79 -1.28 -2.05
N TYR A 73 -5.89 -0.36 -2.41
CA TYR A 73 -5.38 -0.28 -3.78
C TYR A 73 -4.43 -1.42 -4.13
N ILE A 74 -3.69 -1.98 -3.16
CA ILE A 74 -2.88 -3.18 -3.37
C ILE A 74 -3.79 -4.36 -3.68
N GLU A 75 -4.81 -4.60 -2.86
CA GLU A 75 -5.76 -5.70 -3.03
C GLU A 75 -6.48 -5.61 -4.37
N LEU A 76 -6.93 -4.40 -4.76
CA LEU A 76 -7.54 -4.17 -6.07
C LEU A 76 -6.58 -4.41 -7.25
N ASP A 77 -5.32 -3.97 -7.15
CA ASP A 77 -4.33 -4.18 -8.22
C ASP A 77 -3.98 -5.67 -8.34
N ILE A 78 -3.92 -6.40 -7.22
CA ILE A 78 -3.74 -7.85 -7.19
C ILE A 78 -4.95 -8.55 -7.83
N GLN A 79 -6.18 -8.26 -7.39
CA GLN A 79 -7.39 -8.84 -7.97
C GLN A 79 -7.45 -8.63 -9.48
N ARG A 80 -7.15 -7.43 -9.97
CA ARG A 80 -7.21 -7.10 -11.40
C ARG A 80 -6.11 -7.76 -12.24
N LYS A 81 -4.87 -7.82 -11.73
CA LYS A 81 -3.72 -8.27 -12.55
C LYS A 81 -3.30 -9.71 -12.30
N VAL A 82 -3.72 -10.29 -11.18
CA VAL A 82 -3.39 -11.67 -10.78
C VAL A 82 -4.60 -12.57 -10.99
N PHE A 83 -5.78 -12.18 -10.52
CA PHE A 83 -6.96 -13.07 -10.48
C PHE A 83 -7.98 -12.85 -11.60
N ALA A 84 -8.17 -11.63 -12.09
CA ALA A 84 -9.18 -11.33 -13.12
C ALA A 84 -8.83 -11.83 -14.54
N GLN A 85 -7.80 -12.67 -14.70
CA GLN A 85 -7.44 -13.31 -15.97
C GLN A 85 -7.28 -14.84 -15.83
N ALA A 86 -7.95 -15.45 -14.86
CA ALA A 86 -8.15 -16.89 -14.82
C ALA A 86 -9.24 -17.31 -15.82
#